data_AF-A0AAQ1Z8F2-F1
#
_entry.id   AF-A0AAQ1Z8F2-F1
#
_cell.length_a   1.000
_cell.length_b   1.000
_cell.length_c   1.000
_cell.angle_alpha   90.00
_cell.angle_beta   90.00
_cell.angle_gamma   90.00
#
_symmetry.space_group_name_H-M   'P 1'
#
loop_
_entity.id
_entity.type
_entity.pdbx_description
1 polymer ?
#
loop_
_entity_poly.entity_id
_entity_poly.type
_entity_poly.pdbx_seq_one_letter_code
_entity_poly.pdbx_strand_id
1 'polypeptide(L)'
;MVKLYLGYWVLQHGAPADKARVENMIRFSEDGTATDLDRRYPQAIPEVIGQFVLHETHYPGFWGNTTTSTEDLARFTSAIVGDPLATPIINGMRTASPVAADGYKQDFGTSRVPGVVGAKFGWDDNRNVHATASFGNGFTIAANTYGAASQLTSDILGAVRITADGIRNSGRQPSPLEQQILNFVPVQFHDPARQAIRGAEDSVANAQLGL
;
A
#
# COMPACT_ATOMS: atom_id res chain seq x y z
N MET A 1 -2.99 -8.70 6.01
CA MET A 1 -2.02 -7.59 5.84
C MET A 1 -0.57 -8.06 5.80
N VAL A 2 -0.16 -8.91 6.73
CA VAL A 2 1.22 -9.42 6.97
C VAL A 2 1.91 -10.03 5.74
N LYS A 3 1.16 -10.51 4.75
CA LYS A 3 1.68 -10.95 3.45
C LYS A 3 2.55 -9.90 2.75
N LEU A 4 2.34 -8.61 3.01
CA LEU A 4 3.20 -7.52 2.50
C LEU A 4 4.62 -7.63 3.06
N TYR A 5 4.76 -7.87 4.38
CA TYR A 5 6.05 -8.04 5.04
C TYR A 5 6.76 -9.31 4.56
N LEU A 6 6.05 -10.44 4.56
CA LEU A 6 6.55 -11.71 4.06
C LEU A 6 7.00 -11.60 2.59
N GLY A 7 6.16 -10.99 1.75
CA GLY A 7 6.46 -10.79 0.34
C GLY A 7 7.71 -9.95 0.11
N TYR A 8 7.92 -8.89 0.90
CA TYR A 8 9.08 -8.02 0.74
C TYR A 8 10.38 -8.75 1.05
N TRP A 9 10.41 -9.50 2.15
CA TRP A 9 11.54 -10.34 2.49
C TRP A 9 11.83 -11.38 1.40
N VAL A 10 10.79 -12.06 0.89
CA VAL A 10 10.95 -13.06 -0.17
C VAL A 10 11.50 -12.43 -1.44
N LEU A 11 11.06 -11.23 -1.81
CA LEU A 11 11.62 -10.49 -2.95
C LEU A 11 13.10 -10.15 -2.74
N GLN A 12 13.50 -9.83 -1.52
CA GLN A 12 14.89 -9.53 -1.17
C GLN A 12 15.78 -10.79 -1.20
N HIS A 13 15.35 -11.85 -0.52
CA HIS A 13 16.21 -12.99 -0.14
C HIS A 13 15.77 -14.36 -0.68
N GLY A 14 14.52 -14.51 -1.08
CA GLY A 14 13.92 -15.79 -1.46
C GLY A 14 14.49 -16.39 -2.75
N ALA A 15 14.20 -17.67 -2.99
CA ALA A 15 14.55 -18.32 -4.25
C ALA A 15 13.77 -17.70 -5.43
N PRO A 16 14.29 -17.71 -6.66
CA PRO A 16 13.59 -17.11 -7.81
C PRO A 16 12.15 -17.61 -8.01
N ALA A 17 11.91 -18.91 -7.78
CA ALA A 17 10.57 -19.50 -7.86
C ALA A 17 9.61 -18.96 -6.79
N ASP A 18 10.11 -18.59 -5.61
CA ASP A 18 9.32 -18.02 -4.53
C ASP A 18 9.06 -16.53 -4.76
N LYS A 19 10.05 -15.78 -5.28
CA LYS A 19 9.87 -14.39 -5.72
C LYS A 19 8.74 -14.26 -6.75
N ALA A 20 8.68 -15.18 -7.71
CA ALA A 20 7.66 -15.20 -8.75
C ALA A 20 6.22 -15.39 -8.22
N ARG A 21 6.06 -15.88 -6.99
CA ARG A 21 4.75 -16.11 -6.36
C ARG A 21 4.23 -14.91 -5.58
N VAL A 22 5.10 -13.93 -5.27
CA VAL A 22 4.74 -12.81 -4.39
C VAL A 22 3.63 -11.95 -4.96
N GLU A 23 3.65 -11.62 -6.25
CA GLU A 23 2.61 -10.79 -6.86
C GLU A 23 1.21 -11.42 -6.72
N ASN A 24 1.07 -12.70 -7.05
CA ASN A 24 -0.20 -13.41 -6.92
C ASN A 24 -0.62 -13.59 -5.46
N MET A 25 0.31 -13.84 -4.54
CA MET A 25 0.03 -13.88 -3.11
C MET A 25 -0.61 -12.57 -2.62
N ILE A 26 -0.13 -11.42 -3.12
CA ILE A 26 -0.71 -10.11 -2.78
C ILE A 26 -2.05 -9.91 -3.49
N ARG A 27 -2.10 -10.15 -4.81
CA ARG A 27 -3.25 -9.92 -5.69
C ARG A 27 -4.49 -10.71 -5.26
N PHE A 28 -4.33 -12.01 -5.04
CA PHE A 28 -5.41 -12.93 -4.68
C PHE A 28 -5.48 -13.20 -3.18
N SER A 29 -4.61 -12.59 -2.37
CA SER A 29 -4.52 -12.82 -0.93
C SER A 29 -4.32 -14.30 -0.56
N GLU A 30 -3.48 -15.02 -1.30
CA GLU A 30 -3.36 -16.49 -1.19
C GLU A 30 -2.75 -16.94 0.14
N ASP A 31 -3.56 -17.54 1.01
CA ASP A 31 -3.12 -18.10 2.29
C ASP A 31 -2.22 -19.31 2.13
N GLY A 32 -2.46 -20.14 1.10
CA GLY A 32 -1.62 -21.30 0.80
C GLY A 32 -0.19 -20.88 0.46
N THR A 33 -0.02 -19.86 -0.40
CA THR A 33 1.29 -19.31 -0.73
C THR A 33 1.96 -18.67 0.47
N ALA A 34 1.23 -17.88 1.27
CA ALA A 34 1.78 -17.28 2.48
C ALA A 34 2.23 -18.33 3.50
N THR A 35 1.44 -19.39 3.70
CA THR A 35 1.76 -20.48 4.63
C THR A 35 3.01 -21.26 4.20
N ASP A 36 3.14 -21.55 2.91
CA ASP A 36 4.33 -22.24 2.39
C ASP A 36 5.59 -21.37 2.51
N LEU A 37 5.48 -20.08 2.17
CA LEU A 37 6.61 -19.14 2.26
C LEU A 37 7.02 -18.86 3.71
N ASP A 38 6.07 -18.68 4.63
CA ASP A 38 6.35 -18.48 6.07
C ASP A 38 7.01 -19.72 6.68
N ARG A 39 6.56 -20.93 6.31
CA ARG A 39 7.21 -22.18 6.75
C ARG A 39 8.63 -22.32 6.21
N ARG A 40 8.85 -21.95 4.94
CA ARG A 40 10.15 -22.03 4.29
C ARG A 40 11.14 -20.98 4.83
N TYR A 41 10.61 -19.81 5.18
CA TYR A 41 11.37 -18.64 5.61
C TYR A 41 10.82 -18.09 6.93
N PRO A 42 10.94 -18.82 8.05
CA PRO A 42 10.36 -18.41 9.34
C PRO A 42 10.96 -17.10 9.89
N GLN A 43 12.14 -16.71 9.41
CA GLN A 43 12.80 -15.44 9.75
C GLN A 43 12.24 -14.24 8.97
N ALA A 44 11.45 -14.46 7.91
CA ALA A 44 11.10 -13.42 6.96
C ALA A 44 10.35 -12.23 7.58
N ILE A 45 9.30 -12.53 8.35
CA ILE A 45 8.50 -11.49 9.02
C ILE A 45 9.30 -10.84 10.15
N PRO A 46 9.97 -11.58 11.07
CA PRO A 46 10.85 -10.99 12.08
C PRO A 46 11.92 -10.05 11.53
N GLU A 47 12.60 -10.42 10.44
CA GLU A 47 13.64 -9.60 9.85
C GLU A 47 13.07 -8.32 9.23
N VAL A 48 11.89 -8.38 8.59
CA VAL A 48 11.21 -7.16 8.08
C VAL A 48 10.75 -6.25 9.21
N ILE A 49 10.24 -6.81 10.32
CA ILE A 49 9.91 -6.03 11.52
C ILE A 49 11.14 -5.26 12.00
N GLY A 50 12.29 -5.92 12.09
CA GLY A 50 13.55 -5.28 12.48
C GLY A 50 14.06 -4.25 11.47
N GLN A 51 14.02 -4.58 10.17
CA GLN A 51 14.51 -3.73 9.08
C GLN A 51 13.73 -2.42 8.97
N PHE A 52 12.41 -2.46 9.13
CA PHE A 52 11.54 -1.28 9.02
C PHE A 52 11.19 -0.65 10.36
N VAL A 53 11.67 -1.24 11.46
CA VAL A 53 11.43 -0.77 12.84
C VAL A 53 9.92 -0.65 13.11
N LEU A 54 9.21 -1.77 12.90
CA LEU A 54 7.76 -1.89 13.07
C LEU A 54 7.41 -2.22 14.53
N HIS A 55 7.31 -1.19 15.37
CA HIS A 55 7.26 -1.33 16.83
C HIS A 55 6.03 -2.05 17.36
N GLU A 56 4.90 -1.96 16.66
CA GLU A 56 3.61 -2.54 17.07
C GLU A 56 3.29 -3.82 16.29
N THR A 57 4.27 -4.33 15.55
CA THR A 57 4.14 -5.55 14.76
C THR A 57 4.79 -6.73 15.49
N HIS A 58 4.00 -7.77 15.77
CA HIS A 58 4.44 -8.93 16.53
C HIS A 58 4.15 -10.23 15.77
N TYR A 59 5.20 -11.01 15.51
CA TYR A 59 5.15 -12.32 14.87
C TYR A 59 5.22 -13.45 15.91
N PRO A 60 4.12 -14.17 16.19
CA PRO A 60 4.11 -15.23 17.20
C PRO A 60 4.50 -16.62 16.65
N GLY A 61 5.16 -16.69 15.48
CA GLY A 61 5.57 -17.95 14.85
C GLY A 61 4.65 -18.48 13.74
N PHE A 62 3.61 -17.73 13.37
CA PHE A 62 2.77 -18.00 12.21
C PHE A 62 2.25 -16.69 11.60
N TRP A 63 2.38 -16.54 10.28
CA TRP A 63 2.00 -15.30 9.59
C TRP A 63 0.55 -14.89 9.85
N GLY A 64 -0.38 -15.86 9.96
CA GLY A 64 -1.81 -15.60 10.16
C GLY A 64 -2.14 -15.04 11.54
N ASN A 65 -1.28 -15.30 12.53
CA ASN A 65 -1.45 -14.83 13.91
C ASN A 65 -0.68 -13.51 14.19
N THR A 66 -0.03 -12.94 13.18
CA THR A 66 0.77 -11.73 13.37
C THR A 66 -0.13 -10.51 13.57
N THR A 67 0.13 -9.75 14.62
CA THR A 67 -0.53 -8.47 14.90
C THR A 67 0.32 -7.30 14.39
N THR A 68 -0.30 -6.17 14.07
CA THR A 68 0.34 -4.94 13.56
C THR A 68 -0.55 -3.75 13.88
N SER A 69 0.02 -2.53 13.93
CA SER A 69 -0.75 -1.29 13.93
C SER A 69 -1.04 -0.78 12.52
N THR A 70 -2.03 0.12 12.40
CA THR A 70 -2.27 0.87 11.15
C THR A 70 -1.13 1.84 10.84
N GLU A 71 -0.45 2.36 11.86
CA GLU A 71 0.74 3.19 11.69
C GLU A 71 1.88 2.41 11.02
N ASP A 72 2.22 1.23 11.53
CA ASP A 72 3.27 0.37 10.97
C ASP A 72 2.95 0.00 9.52
N LEU A 73 1.69 -0.36 9.24
CA LEU A 73 1.24 -0.66 7.88
C LEU A 73 1.36 0.54 6.93
N ALA A 74 0.96 1.73 7.38
CA ALA A 74 1.05 2.94 6.57
C ALA A 74 2.53 3.31 6.30
N ARG A 75 3.37 3.30 7.33
CA ARG A 75 4.82 3.58 7.21
C ARG A 75 5.51 2.57 6.31
N PHE A 76 5.27 1.28 6.49
CA PHE A 76 5.83 0.24 5.64
C PHE A 76 5.39 0.42 4.19
N THR A 77 4.09 0.59 3.94
CA THR A 77 3.55 0.79 2.58
C THR A 77 4.17 2.03 1.92
N SER A 78 4.33 3.12 2.68
CA SER A 78 4.95 4.36 2.18
C SER A 78 6.43 4.16 1.83
N ALA A 79 7.16 3.38 2.62
CA ALA A 79 8.56 3.09 2.37
C ALA A 79 8.77 2.25 1.10
N ILE A 80 7.85 1.34 0.78
CA ILE A 80 8.03 0.39 -0.34
C ILE A 80 7.38 0.82 -1.65
N VAL A 81 6.50 1.84 -1.68
CA VAL A 81 5.73 2.20 -2.88
C VAL A 81 6.59 2.62 -4.07
N GLY A 82 7.75 3.23 -3.79
CA GLY A 82 8.75 3.64 -4.79
C GLY A 82 9.96 2.72 -4.87
N ASP A 83 10.02 1.64 -4.08
CA ASP A 83 11.14 0.71 -4.08
C ASP A 83 11.06 -0.22 -5.30
N PRO A 84 12.06 -0.22 -6.21
CA PRO A 84 12.07 -1.14 -7.36
C PRO A 84 11.97 -2.61 -6.96
N LEU A 85 12.52 -3.00 -5.80
CA LEU A 85 12.44 -4.36 -5.28
C LEU A 85 10.99 -4.77 -5.04
N ALA A 86 10.18 -3.86 -4.51
CA ALA A 86 8.79 -4.10 -4.13
C ALA A 86 7.81 -4.07 -5.32
N THR A 87 8.29 -3.88 -6.55
CA THR A 87 7.44 -3.80 -7.76
C THR A 87 6.38 -4.91 -7.83
N PRO A 88 6.69 -6.20 -7.56
CA PRO A 88 5.67 -7.27 -7.54
C PRO A 88 4.59 -7.10 -6.46
N ILE A 89 4.94 -6.59 -5.28
CA ILE A 89 3.95 -6.27 -4.22
C ILE A 89 3.04 -5.13 -4.69
N ILE A 90 3.64 -4.06 -5.19
CA ILE A 90 2.91 -2.87 -5.61
C ILE A 90 1.99 -3.20 -6.79
N ASN A 91 2.44 -4.00 -7.75
CA ASN A 91 1.59 -4.48 -8.85
C ASN A 91 0.45 -5.38 -8.35
N GLY A 92 0.71 -6.28 -7.41
CA GLY A 92 -0.32 -7.09 -6.77
C GLY A 92 -1.39 -6.24 -6.08
N MET A 93 -1.00 -5.15 -5.42
CA MET A 93 -1.92 -4.18 -4.81
C MET A 93 -2.70 -3.36 -5.85
N ARG A 94 -2.05 -2.89 -6.93
CA ARG A 94 -2.73 -2.15 -8.01
C ARG A 94 -3.78 -2.99 -8.72
N THR A 95 -3.48 -4.28 -8.85
CA THR A 95 -4.29 -5.20 -9.64
C THR A 95 -5.03 -6.21 -8.77
N ALA A 96 -5.23 -5.89 -7.48
CA ALA A 96 -5.92 -6.75 -6.53
C ALA A 96 -7.20 -7.34 -7.15
N SER A 97 -7.32 -8.66 -7.06
CA SER A 97 -8.47 -9.36 -7.65
C SER A 97 -9.75 -8.91 -6.93
N PRO A 98 -10.88 -8.66 -7.63
CA PRO A 98 -12.14 -8.29 -6.98
C PRO A 98 -12.59 -9.28 -5.90
N VAL A 99 -12.21 -10.55 -6.07
CA VAL A 99 -12.45 -11.65 -5.13
C VAL A 99 -11.13 -12.36 -4.84
N ALA A 100 -10.82 -12.55 -3.56
CA ALA A 100 -9.65 -13.28 -3.09
C ALA A 100 -9.76 -14.80 -3.33
N ALA A 101 -8.67 -15.52 -3.13
CA ALA A 101 -8.60 -16.96 -3.33
C ALA A 101 -9.59 -17.76 -2.45
N ASP A 102 -9.97 -17.20 -1.30
CA ASP A 102 -10.96 -17.77 -0.36
C ASP A 102 -12.42 -17.38 -0.69
N GLY A 103 -12.63 -16.63 -1.78
CA GLY A 103 -13.95 -16.14 -2.18
C GLY A 103 -14.39 -14.84 -1.51
N TYR A 104 -13.56 -14.21 -0.67
CA TYR A 104 -13.92 -12.95 -0.03
C TYR A 104 -13.71 -11.74 -0.95
N LYS A 105 -14.62 -10.76 -0.89
CA LYS A 105 -14.54 -9.57 -1.74
C LYS A 105 -13.44 -8.63 -1.26
N GLN A 106 -12.72 -8.04 -2.21
CA GLN A 106 -11.61 -7.11 -1.98
C GLN A 106 -11.96 -5.70 -2.47
N ASP A 107 -13.07 -5.14 -1.95
CA ASP A 107 -13.65 -3.86 -2.38
C ASP A 107 -14.11 -2.98 -1.21
N PHE A 108 -13.34 -2.91 -0.13
CA PHE A 108 -13.73 -2.21 1.10
C PHE A 108 -12.63 -1.32 1.73
N GLY A 109 -13.05 -0.44 2.64
CA GLY A 109 -12.17 0.40 3.45
C GLY A 109 -11.48 1.47 2.62
N THR A 110 -10.17 1.61 2.81
CA THR A 110 -9.36 2.66 2.15
C THR A 110 -9.36 2.55 0.63
N SER A 111 -9.65 1.37 0.05
CA SER A 111 -9.73 1.21 -1.42
C SER A 111 -10.84 2.02 -2.07
N ARG A 112 -11.80 2.49 -1.28
CA ARG A 112 -12.95 3.30 -1.74
C ARG A 112 -12.64 4.79 -1.75
N VAL A 113 -11.51 5.21 -1.20
CA VAL A 113 -11.09 6.62 -1.20
C VAL A 113 -10.66 7.02 -2.61
N PRO A 114 -11.24 8.06 -3.21
CA PRO A 114 -10.81 8.56 -4.51
C PRO A 114 -9.32 8.94 -4.53
N GLY A 115 -8.65 8.62 -5.65
CA GLY A 115 -7.20 8.80 -5.81
C GLY A 115 -6.35 7.62 -5.32
N VAL A 116 -6.95 6.60 -4.69
CA VAL A 116 -6.26 5.33 -4.42
C VAL A 116 -6.00 4.58 -5.72
N VAL A 117 -4.78 4.06 -5.85
CA VAL A 117 -4.26 3.36 -7.04
C VAL A 117 -4.02 1.87 -6.76
N GLY A 118 -3.75 1.50 -5.50
CA GLY A 118 -3.59 0.10 -5.11
C GLY A 118 -3.95 -0.13 -3.65
N ALA A 119 -4.36 -1.35 -3.33
CA ALA A 119 -4.80 -1.73 -1.99
C ALA A 119 -4.42 -3.18 -1.64
N LYS A 120 -4.20 -3.42 -0.34
CA LYS A 120 -4.22 -4.75 0.27
C LYS A 120 -5.29 -4.79 1.34
N PHE A 121 -6.03 -5.89 1.33
CA PHE A 121 -7.15 -6.17 2.21
C PHE A 121 -6.78 -7.23 3.26
N GLY A 122 -7.38 -7.16 4.43
CA GLY A 122 -7.23 -8.14 5.50
C GLY A 122 -8.54 -8.31 6.25
N TRP A 123 -8.80 -9.55 6.66
CA TRP A 123 -9.90 -9.95 7.51
C TRP A 123 -9.45 -11.11 8.40
N ASP A 124 -10.10 -11.29 9.54
CA ASP A 124 -9.99 -12.54 10.30
C ASP A 124 -10.97 -13.60 9.75
N ASP A 125 -10.76 -14.86 10.11
CA ASP A 125 -11.59 -15.98 9.62
C ASP A 125 -13.08 -15.80 9.92
N ASN A 126 -13.40 -15.17 11.05
CA ASN A 126 -14.77 -14.90 11.47
C ASN A 126 -15.37 -13.62 10.85
N ARG A 127 -14.58 -12.83 10.13
CA ARG A 127 -14.99 -11.55 9.51
C ARG A 127 -15.53 -10.55 10.53
N ASN A 128 -14.93 -10.54 11.71
CA ASN A 128 -15.19 -9.60 12.79
C ASN A 128 -14.12 -8.51 12.88
N VAL A 129 -13.02 -8.63 12.14
CA VAL A 129 -11.97 -7.63 12.03
C VAL A 129 -11.69 -7.41 10.55
N HIS A 130 -11.62 -6.16 10.14
CA HIS A 130 -11.25 -5.80 8.77
C HIS A 130 -10.16 -4.74 8.78
N ALA A 131 -9.26 -4.84 7.83
CA ALA A 131 -8.23 -3.84 7.60
C ALA A 131 -7.97 -3.65 6.11
N THR A 132 -7.64 -2.43 5.73
CA THR A 132 -7.19 -2.11 4.37
C THR A 132 -6.00 -1.16 4.48
N ALA A 133 -4.95 -1.41 3.70
CA ALA A 133 -3.88 -0.45 3.43
C ALA A 133 -3.84 -0.14 1.94
N SER A 134 -3.72 1.14 1.60
CA SER A 134 -3.78 1.64 0.24
C SER A 134 -2.72 2.70 0.00
N PHE A 135 -2.37 2.89 -1.27
CA PHE A 135 -1.55 4.01 -1.71
C PHE A 135 -2.18 4.70 -2.91
N GLY A 136 -1.87 5.99 -3.05
CA GLY A 136 -2.15 6.82 -4.21
C GLY A 136 -0.94 7.69 -4.54
N ASN A 137 -1.15 8.73 -5.34
CA ASN A 137 -0.09 9.66 -5.69
C ASN A 137 0.30 10.53 -4.48
N GLY A 138 1.46 10.29 -3.87
CA GLY A 138 1.97 11.07 -2.73
C GLY A 138 1.30 10.78 -1.39
N PHE A 139 0.56 9.67 -1.24
CA PHE A 139 -0.04 9.31 0.03
C PHE A 139 -0.23 7.81 0.22
N THR A 140 -0.25 7.39 1.49
CA THR A 140 -0.67 6.06 1.94
C THR A 140 -1.70 6.18 3.04
N ILE A 141 -2.67 5.26 3.07
CA ILE A 141 -3.71 5.21 4.11
C ILE A 141 -3.81 3.77 4.58
N ALA A 142 -3.80 3.56 5.90
CA ALA A 142 -4.12 2.27 6.50
C ALA A 142 -5.18 2.47 7.56
N ALA A 143 -6.13 1.55 7.63
CA ALA A 143 -7.21 1.58 8.59
C ALA A 143 -7.65 0.17 8.96
N ASN A 144 -8.16 0.02 10.18
CA ASN A 144 -8.79 -1.20 10.64
C ASN A 144 -10.05 -0.88 11.45
N THR A 145 -10.92 -1.88 11.58
CA THR A 145 -12.06 -1.85 12.48
C THR A 145 -12.26 -3.24 13.09
N TYR A 146 -12.75 -3.26 14.33
CA TYR A 146 -13.38 -4.44 14.92
C TYR A 146 -14.86 -4.38 14.57
N GLY A 147 -15.22 -4.97 13.45
CA GLY A 147 -16.53 -4.90 12.84
C GLY A 147 -16.50 -5.33 11.39
N ALA A 148 -17.61 -5.12 10.68
CA ALA A 148 -17.76 -5.51 9.28
C ALA A 148 -16.98 -4.61 8.31
N ALA A 149 -16.66 -5.14 7.12
CA ALA A 149 -16.05 -4.39 6.02
C ALA A 149 -16.82 -3.10 5.64
N SER A 150 -18.15 -3.13 5.73
CA SER A 150 -19.01 -1.96 5.46
C SER A 150 -18.83 -0.86 6.50
N GLN A 151 -18.62 -1.22 7.76
CA GLN A 151 -18.35 -0.27 8.85
C GLN A 151 -17.01 0.43 8.62
N LEU A 152 -15.94 -0.34 8.35
CA LEU A 152 -14.64 0.22 7.98
C LEU A 152 -14.75 1.21 6.81
N THR A 153 -15.53 0.84 5.79
CA THR A 153 -15.74 1.67 4.61
C THR A 153 -16.46 2.96 4.95
N SER A 154 -17.53 2.89 5.74
CA SER A 154 -18.31 4.05 6.17
C SER A 154 -17.46 5.01 7.00
N ASP A 155 -16.70 4.49 7.96
CA ASP A 155 -15.85 5.29 8.84
C ASP A 155 -14.79 6.04 8.04
N ILE A 156 -14.15 5.37 7.08
CA ILE A 156 -13.12 5.98 6.24
C ILE A 156 -13.69 7.05 5.30
N LEU A 157 -14.82 6.79 4.65
CA LEU A 157 -15.44 7.78 3.77
C LEU A 157 -16.01 8.98 4.54
N GLY A 158 -16.37 8.79 5.81
CA GLY A 158 -16.76 9.88 6.72
C GLY A 158 -15.57 10.68 7.24
N ALA A 159 -14.42 10.04 7.44
CA ALA A 159 -13.22 10.68 7.99
C ALA A 159 -12.36 11.39 6.94
N VAL A 160 -12.29 10.85 5.72
CA VAL A 160 -11.46 11.41 4.64
C VAL A 160 -12.22 12.49 3.89
N ARG A 161 -11.76 13.73 4.01
CA ARG A 161 -12.23 14.84 3.19
C ARG A 161 -11.29 15.06 2.01
N ILE A 162 -11.83 15.04 0.81
CA ILE A 162 -11.09 15.42 -0.39
C ILE A 162 -11.29 16.92 -0.62
N THR A 163 -10.20 17.67 -0.60
CA THR A 163 -10.23 19.09 -0.96
C THR A 163 -10.35 19.24 -2.47
N ALA A 164 -10.87 20.39 -2.93
CA ALA A 164 -10.95 20.69 -4.36
C ALA A 164 -9.57 20.56 -5.05
N ASP A 165 -8.49 20.92 -4.34
CA ASP A 165 -7.12 20.76 -4.83
C ASP A 165 -6.71 19.29 -4.93
N GLY A 166 -7.15 18.44 -4.00
CA GLY A 166 -6.94 16.99 -4.07
C GLY A 166 -7.58 16.36 -5.32
N ILE A 167 -8.79 16.80 -5.68
CA ILE A 167 -9.50 16.31 -6.89
C ILE A 167 -8.81 16.77 -8.17
N ARG A 168 -8.40 18.04 -8.24
CA ARG A 168 -7.65 18.57 -9.40
C ARG A 168 -6.33 17.83 -9.61
N ASN A 169 -5.67 17.43 -8.53
CA ASN A 169 -4.36 16.78 -8.57
C ASN A 169 -4.40 15.26 -8.80
N SER A 170 -5.49 14.56 -8.48
CA SER A 170 -5.60 13.09 -8.66
C SER A 170 -5.75 12.65 -10.12
N GLY A 171 -6.19 13.54 -11.01
CA GLY A 171 -6.37 13.25 -12.44
C GLY A 171 -5.35 13.91 -13.37
N ARG A 172 -4.46 14.77 -12.85
CA ARG A 172 -3.50 15.53 -13.66
C ARG A 172 -2.34 14.63 -14.08
N GLN A 173 -2.17 14.46 -15.40
CA GLN A 173 -0.96 13.83 -15.94
C GLN A 173 0.26 14.72 -15.65
N PRO A 174 1.42 14.13 -15.30
CA PRO A 174 2.65 14.88 -15.07
C PRO A 174 2.99 15.73 -16.30
N SER A 175 3.34 17.00 -16.09
CA SER A 175 3.78 17.86 -17.20
C SER A 175 5.08 17.30 -17.81
N PRO A 176 5.41 17.60 -19.08
CA PRO A 176 6.69 17.21 -19.67
C PRO A 176 7.89 17.70 -18.84
N LEU A 177 7.77 18.89 -18.22
CA LEU A 177 8.79 19.46 -17.34
C LEU A 177 8.90 18.66 -16.04
N GLU A 178 7.78 18.32 -15.41
CA GLU A 178 7.76 17.45 -14.22
C GLU A 178 8.46 16.12 -14.51
N GLN A 179 8.15 15.47 -15.64
CA GLN A 179 8.79 14.22 -16.04
C GLN A 179 10.30 14.38 -16.24
N GLN A 180 10.74 15.47 -16.87
CA GLN A 180 12.16 15.75 -17.05
C GLN A 180 12.88 15.97 -15.73
N ILE A 181 12.30 16.72 -14.80
CA ILE A 181 12.92 16.98 -13.49
C ILE A 181 13.03 15.69 -12.68
N LEU A 182 12.00 14.85 -12.69
CA LEU A 182 12.01 13.60 -11.92
C LEU A 182 13.06 12.59 -12.37
N ASN A 183 13.54 12.67 -13.62
CA ASN A 183 14.67 11.85 -14.08
C ASN A 183 15.98 12.16 -13.33
N PHE A 184 16.09 13.34 -12.72
CA PHE A 184 17.27 13.78 -11.95
C PHE A 184 17.06 13.73 -10.44
N VAL A 185 15.86 13.38 -9.99
CA VAL A 185 15.52 13.28 -8.56
C VAL A 185 15.58 11.80 -8.15
N PRO A 186 16.29 11.42 -7.08
CA PRO A 186 16.21 10.07 -6.55
C PRO A 186 14.76 9.70 -6.21
N VAL A 187 14.37 8.45 -6.47
CA VAL A 187 12.96 8.03 -6.37
C VAL A 187 12.35 8.32 -5.00
N GLN A 188 13.12 8.21 -3.90
CA GLN A 188 12.62 8.54 -2.57
C GLN A 188 12.20 10.01 -2.38
N PHE A 189 12.63 10.92 -3.26
CA PHE A 189 12.29 12.34 -3.24
C PHE A 189 11.30 12.72 -4.33
N HIS A 190 10.77 11.76 -5.10
CA HIS A 190 9.83 12.06 -6.17
C HIS A 190 8.57 12.76 -5.65
N ASP A 191 7.97 12.30 -4.56
CA ASP A 191 6.74 12.91 -4.05
C ASP A 191 6.94 14.37 -3.55
N PRO A 192 7.97 14.66 -2.71
CA PRO A 192 8.33 16.03 -2.37
C PRO A 192 8.62 16.89 -3.61
N ALA A 193 9.36 16.36 -4.58
CA ALA A 193 9.69 17.08 -5.80
C ALA A 193 8.45 17.38 -6.64
N ARG A 194 7.55 16.40 -6.81
CA ARG A 194 6.28 16.61 -7.52
C ARG A 194 5.42 17.65 -6.82
N GLN A 195 5.37 17.68 -5.48
CA GLN A 195 4.63 18.72 -4.76
C GLN A 195 5.25 20.11 -4.99
N ALA A 196 6.56 20.23 -4.91
CA ALA A 196 7.26 21.50 -5.14
C ALA A 196 7.09 22.00 -6.59
N ILE A 197 7.27 21.12 -7.58
CA ILE A 197 7.08 21.44 -9.00
C ILE A 197 5.64 21.89 -9.25
N ARG A 198 4.66 21.15 -8.73
CA ARG A 198 3.24 21.51 -8.87
C ARG A 198 2.93 22.86 -8.24
N GLY A 199 3.42 23.12 -7.03
CA GLY A 199 3.26 24.42 -6.37
C GLY A 199 3.87 25.57 -7.18
N ALA A 200 5.01 25.34 -7.83
CA ALA A 200 5.64 26.32 -8.71
C ALA A 200 4.83 26.53 -10.00
N GLU A 201 4.37 25.46 -10.67
CA GLU A 201 3.55 25.55 -11.88
C GLU A 201 2.23 26.30 -11.62
N ASP A 202 1.55 26.00 -10.51
CA ASP A 202 0.29 26.65 -10.15
C ASP A 202 0.51 28.13 -9.80
N SER A 203 1.64 28.47 -9.16
CA SER A 203 2.03 29.86 -8.90
C SER A 203 2.25 30.65 -10.19
N VAL A 204 2.90 30.04 -11.19
CA VAL A 204 3.12 30.66 -12.50
C VAL A 204 1.80 30.83 -13.27
N ALA A 205 0.93 29.82 -13.25
CA ALA A 205 -0.38 29.90 -13.90
C ALA A 205 -1.27 30.99 -13.30
N ASN A 206 -1.27 31.12 -11.97
CA ASN A 206 -2.01 32.18 -11.27
C ASN A 206 -1.46 33.58 -11.61
N ALA A 207 -0.13 33.73 -11.65
CA ALA A 207 0.50 35.01 -12.02
C ALA A 207 0.19 35.44 -13.47
N GLN A 208 -0.03 34.49 -14.38
CA GLN A 208 -0.40 34.77 -15.78
C GLN A 208 -1.88 35.14 -15.96
N LEU A 209 -2.74 34.78 -15.01
CA LEU A 209 -4.19 35.03 -15.07
C LEU A 209 -4.64 36.34 -14.39
N GLY A 210 -3.72 37.07 -13.75
CA GLY A 210 -3.99 38.41 -13.22
C GLY A 210 -4.92 38.46 -11.99
N LEU A 211 -4.85 37.46 -11.11
CA LEU A 211 -5.38 37.52 -9.74
C LEU A 211 -4.26 37.84 -8.75
#